data_AF-A0A963CR74-F1
#
_entry.id   AF-A0A963CR74-F1
#
_cell.length_a   1.000
_cell.length_b   1.000
_cell.length_c   1.000
_cell.angle_alpha   90.00
_cell.angle_beta   90.00
_cell.angle_gamma   90.00
#
_symmetry.space_group_name_H-M   'P 1'
#
loop_
_entity.id
_entity.type
_entity.pdbx_description
1 polymer ?
#
loop_
_entity_poly.entity_id
_entity_poly.type
_entity_poly.pdbx_seq_one_letter_code
_entity_poly.pdbx_strand_id
1 'polypeptide(L)'
;MSELLVGHEEIERRLASADLELSGSEVHGLLCGLVSSAAKSAIELLFAELFPQTEGGDLLREECQYALRQLHDTTLTSLTDPGMSFALLLPADQTTIHLRACGVRDWCEGYLYGLGLAGTVDDSALSQNARESLRDLSEIAGMNVDTLDDGDEEEEEALMQVTEFIRVAVMLVHEELAGTRTLHQ
;
A
#
# COMPACT_ATOMS: atom_id res chain seq x y z
N MET A 1 -12.22 18.99 11.46
CA MET A 1 -12.16 19.18 9.99
C MET A 1 -11.76 17.83 9.45
N SER A 2 -12.57 17.22 8.58
CA SER A 2 -12.14 16.02 7.86
C SER A 2 -10.92 16.43 7.05
N GLU A 3 -9.73 15.99 7.44
CA GLU A 3 -8.58 16.07 6.54
C GLU A 3 -8.99 15.33 5.27
N LEU A 4 -8.71 15.95 4.13
CA LEU A 4 -9.01 15.41 2.81
C LEU A 4 -8.15 14.16 2.63
N LEU A 5 -8.70 13.00 3.02
CA LEU A 5 -8.16 11.71 2.63
C LEU A 5 -8.17 11.69 1.09
N VAL A 6 -7.00 11.57 0.47
CA VAL A 6 -6.93 11.42 -0.98
C VAL A 6 -7.53 10.05 -1.32
N GLY A 7 -8.72 10.05 -1.91
CA GLY A 7 -9.46 8.83 -2.21
C GLY A 7 -8.85 8.03 -3.36
N HIS A 8 -9.23 6.75 -3.45
CA HIS A 8 -8.74 5.82 -4.46
C HIS A 8 -8.89 6.35 -5.89
N GLU A 9 -10.10 6.80 -6.25
CA GLU A 9 -10.40 7.35 -7.59
C GLU A 9 -9.55 8.59 -7.92
N GLU A 10 -9.24 9.43 -6.93
CA GLU A 10 -8.40 10.61 -7.14
C GLU A 10 -6.96 10.20 -7.45
N ILE A 11 -6.40 9.25 -6.70
CA ILE A 11 -5.06 8.73 -6.96
C ILE A 11 -5.00 8.09 -8.35
N GLU A 12 -5.94 7.21 -8.70
CA GLU A 12 -6.00 6.58 -10.02
C GLU A 12 -6.03 7.61 -11.15
N ARG A 13 -6.87 8.64 -11.01
CA ARG A 13 -6.98 9.73 -12.00
C ARG A 13 -5.65 10.47 -12.17
N ARG A 14 -4.91 10.70 -11.08
CA ARG A 14 -3.61 11.37 -11.11
C ARG A 14 -2.52 10.51 -11.71
N LEU A 15 -2.48 9.22 -11.39
CA LEU A 15 -1.56 8.25 -11.99
C LEU A 15 -1.77 8.18 -13.51
N ALA A 16 -3.01 7.97 -13.94
CA ALA A 16 -3.36 7.91 -15.37
C ALA A 16 -3.02 9.21 -16.11
N SER A 17 -3.27 10.37 -15.49
CA SER A 17 -2.92 11.67 -16.09
C SER A 17 -1.42 11.88 -16.24
N ALA A 18 -0.61 11.20 -15.42
CA ALA A 18 0.85 11.23 -15.47
C ALA A 18 1.46 10.06 -16.28
N ASP A 19 0.63 9.34 -17.05
CA ASP A 19 1.03 8.20 -17.89
C ASP A 19 1.61 7.02 -17.09
N LEU A 20 1.09 6.80 -15.87
CA LEU A 20 1.45 5.68 -15.01
C LEU A 20 0.38 4.58 -15.05
N GLU A 21 0.79 3.37 -15.39
CA GLU A 21 -0.06 2.17 -15.47
C GLU A 21 -0.10 1.41 -14.13
N LEU A 22 -0.42 2.10 -13.03
CA LEU A 22 -0.65 1.49 -11.72
C LEU A 22 -2.07 1.75 -11.23
N SER A 23 -2.64 0.82 -10.47
CA SER A 23 -3.88 1.08 -9.73
C SER A 23 -3.64 1.94 -8.49
N GLY A 24 -4.70 2.55 -7.98
CA GLY A 24 -4.64 3.32 -6.73
C GLY A 24 -4.23 2.43 -5.54
N SER A 25 -4.72 1.19 -5.53
CA SER A 25 -4.35 0.18 -4.53
C SER A 25 -2.87 -0.20 -4.63
N GLU A 26 -2.37 -0.47 -5.83
CA GLU A 26 -0.97 -0.87 -6.05
C GLU A 26 0.00 0.20 -5.56
N VAL A 27 -0.20 1.47 -5.95
CA VAL A 27 0.71 2.56 -5.53
C VAL A 27 0.66 2.80 -4.02
N HIS A 28 -0.51 2.62 -3.39
CA HIS A 28 -0.61 2.74 -1.94
C HIS A 28 0.09 1.58 -1.24
N GLY A 29 -0.02 0.36 -1.76
CA GLY A 29 0.76 -0.79 -1.30
C GLY A 29 2.26 -0.50 -1.38
N LEU A 30 2.75 -0.10 -2.55
CA LEU A 30 4.14 0.28 -2.79
C LEU A 30 4.65 1.31 -1.78
N LEU A 31 3.88 2.36 -1.56
CA LEU A 31 4.19 3.39 -0.59
C LEU A 31 4.23 2.85 0.85
N CYS A 32 3.27 2.00 1.23
CA CYS A 32 3.24 1.36 2.55
C CYS A 32 4.47 0.46 2.75
N GLY A 33 4.89 -0.31 1.75
CA GLY A 33 6.11 -1.12 1.82
C GLY A 33 7.36 -0.28 2.03
N LEU A 34 7.48 0.81 1.27
CA LEU A 34 8.57 1.78 1.43
C LEU A 34 8.56 2.43 2.82
N VAL A 35 7.40 2.78 3.37
CA VAL A 35 7.27 3.34 4.73
C VAL A 35 7.59 2.28 5.79
N SER A 36 7.12 1.04 5.64
CA SER A 36 7.39 -0.08 6.56
C SER A 36 8.87 -0.43 6.64
N SER A 37 9.61 -0.37 5.52
CA SER A 37 11.05 -0.62 5.49
C SER A 37 11.92 0.39 6.26
N ALA A 38 11.31 1.44 6.82
CA ALA A 38 11.97 2.55 7.49
C ALA A 38 13.01 3.29 6.63
N ALA A 39 12.87 3.22 5.30
CA ALA A 39 13.67 4.01 4.37
C ALA A 39 13.56 5.50 4.76
N LYS A 40 14.70 6.16 4.96
CA LYS A 40 14.76 7.59 5.34
C LYS A 40 14.10 8.53 4.32
N SER A 41 13.81 8.02 3.12
CA SER A 41 13.39 8.79 1.95
C SER A 41 12.36 8.00 1.13
N ALA A 42 11.34 7.44 1.80
CA ALA A 42 10.32 6.60 1.17
C ALA A 42 9.64 7.30 -0.02
N ILE A 43 9.27 8.57 0.12
CA ILE A 43 8.64 9.34 -0.96
C ILE A 43 9.61 9.66 -2.10
N GLU A 44 10.90 9.87 -1.81
CA GLU A 44 11.92 10.06 -2.83
C GLU A 44 12.21 8.76 -3.60
N LEU A 45 12.21 7.61 -2.92
CA LEU A 45 12.32 6.30 -3.57
C LEU A 45 11.11 6.03 -4.48
N LEU A 46 9.90 6.33 -4.00
CA LEU A 46 8.69 6.23 -4.83
C LEU A 46 8.82 7.08 -6.09
N PHE A 47 9.28 8.32 -5.99
CA PHE A 47 9.44 9.19 -7.16
C PHE A 47 10.56 8.79 -8.08
N ALA A 48 11.67 8.26 -7.55
CA ALA A 48 12.72 7.70 -8.38
C ALA A 48 12.22 6.51 -9.20
N GLU A 49 11.34 5.69 -8.62
CA GLU A 49 10.73 4.54 -9.28
C GLU A 49 9.70 4.94 -10.33
N LEU A 50 8.72 5.77 -9.96
CA LEU A 50 7.60 6.12 -10.84
C LEU A 50 7.97 7.18 -11.89
N PHE A 51 8.94 8.05 -11.60
CA PHE A 51 9.32 9.16 -12.46
C PHE A 51 10.83 9.16 -12.74
N PRO A 52 11.38 8.11 -13.38
CA PRO A 52 12.82 7.99 -13.60
C PRO A 52 13.37 9.06 -14.55
N GLN A 53 12.51 9.63 -15.40
CA GLN A 53 12.87 10.71 -16.33
C GLN A 53 12.58 12.08 -15.74
N THR A 54 13.60 12.91 -15.59
CA THR A 54 13.52 14.22 -14.91
C THR A 54 13.23 15.40 -15.85
N GLU A 55 12.74 15.16 -17.06
CA GLU A 55 12.40 16.27 -17.97
C GLU A 55 11.29 17.13 -17.34
N GLY A 56 11.67 18.36 -16.98
CA GLY A 56 10.82 19.26 -16.20
C GLY A 56 9.72 19.93 -17.02
N GLY A 57 8.69 20.43 -16.33
CA GLY A 57 7.62 21.25 -16.92
C GLY A 57 6.33 20.52 -17.28
N ASP A 58 6.11 19.30 -16.77
CA ASP A 58 4.81 18.61 -16.90
C ASP A 58 3.95 18.84 -15.66
N LEU A 59 2.93 19.70 -15.82
CA LEU A 59 1.96 20.01 -14.76
C LEU A 59 1.23 18.76 -14.24
N LEU A 60 0.93 17.78 -15.11
CA LEU A 60 0.18 16.58 -14.70
C LEU A 60 1.02 15.70 -13.78
N ARG A 61 2.32 15.57 -14.10
CA ARG A 61 3.29 14.92 -13.22
C ARG A 61 3.40 15.63 -11.88
N GLU A 62 3.52 16.95 -11.87
CA GLU A 62 3.62 17.73 -10.62
C GLU A 62 2.37 17.56 -9.74
N GLU A 63 1.18 17.55 -10.34
CA GLU A 63 -0.07 17.28 -9.64
C GLU A 63 -0.14 15.84 -9.08
N CYS A 64 0.35 14.85 -9.83
CA CYS A 64 0.44 13.46 -9.36
C CYS A 64 1.42 13.33 -8.19
N GLN A 65 2.61 13.91 -8.30
CA GLN A 65 3.59 13.95 -7.21
C GLN A 65 3.03 14.63 -5.97
N TYR A 66 2.26 15.72 -6.14
CA TYR A 66 1.58 16.37 -5.01
C TYR A 66 0.58 15.43 -4.32
N ALA A 67 -0.27 14.75 -5.08
CA ALA A 67 -1.23 13.80 -4.53
C ALA A 67 -0.54 12.62 -3.80
N LEU A 68 0.55 12.09 -4.36
CA LEU A 68 1.34 11.01 -3.75
C LEU A 68 2.06 11.47 -2.47
N ARG A 69 2.48 12.73 -2.35
CA ARG A 69 3.00 13.28 -1.08
C ARG A 69 1.90 13.34 -0.01
N GLN A 70 0.70 13.77 -0.37
CA GLN A 70 -0.43 13.79 0.56
C GLN A 70 -0.80 12.37 1.04
N LEU A 71 -0.79 11.41 0.11
CA LEU A 71 -1.01 10.00 0.44
C LEU A 71 0.08 9.50 1.39
N HIS A 72 1.36 9.78 1.12
CA HIS A 72 2.48 9.43 2.00
C HIS A 72 2.30 9.95 3.43
N ASP A 73 1.99 11.24 3.57
CA ASP A 73 1.87 11.86 4.89
C ASP A 73 0.69 11.26 5.69
N THR A 74 -0.41 10.93 4.99
CA THR A 74 -1.57 10.24 5.55
C THR A 74 -1.22 8.80 5.97
N THR A 75 -0.54 8.04 5.12
CA THR A 75 -0.08 6.68 5.40
C THR A 75 0.85 6.64 6.61
N LEU A 76 1.83 7.54 6.67
CA LEU A 76 2.77 7.61 7.79
C LEU A 76 2.07 7.96 9.11
N THR A 77 1.13 8.91 9.07
CA THR A 77 0.36 9.31 10.26
C THR A 77 -0.51 8.16 10.76
N SER A 78 -1.21 7.46 9.87
CA SER A 78 -2.13 6.38 10.24
C SER A 78 -1.42 5.09 10.69
N LEU A 79 -0.26 4.74 10.11
CA LEU A 79 0.56 3.61 10.55
C LEU A 79 1.16 3.80 11.96
N THR A 80 1.33 5.04 12.39
CA THR A 80 1.88 5.38 13.72
C THR A 80 0.83 5.83 14.72
N ASP A 81 -0.46 5.82 14.33
CA ASP A 81 -1.57 6.23 15.18
C ASP A 81 -1.87 5.16 16.25
N PRO A 82 -1.80 5.51 17.55
CA PRO A 82 -2.21 4.61 18.64
C PRO A 82 -3.67 4.12 18.54
N GLY A 83 -4.52 4.85 17.80
CA GLY A 83 -5.90 4.48 17.51
C GLY A 83 -6.05 3.39 16.43
N MET A 84 -4.95 2.90 15.85
CA MET A 84 -4.96 1.87 14.80
C MET A 84 -5.79 2.29 13.57
N SER A 85 -5.68 3.54 13.14
CA SER A 85 -6.51 4.13 12.08
C SER A 85 -6.06 3.82 10.65
N PHE A 86 -4.94 3.12 10.48
CA PHE A 86 -4.47 2.67 9.17
C PHE A 86 -5.53 1.85 8.44
N ALA A 87 -5.74 2.16 7.16
CA ALA A 87 -6.65 1.46 6.26
C ALA A 87 -6.01 1.34 4.87
N LEU A 88 -6.38 0.29 4.14
CA LEU A 88 -5.94 0.10 2.76
C LEU A 88 -6.70 1.08 1.84
N LEU A 89 -6.02 1.58 0.81
CA LEU A 89 -6.64 2.36 -0.25
C LEU A 89 -7.18 1.39 -1.30
N LEU A 90 -8.47 1.08 -1.20
CA LEU A 90 -9.15 0.12 -2.07
C LEU A 90 -10.27 0.80 -2.87
N PRO A 91 -10.77 0.16 -3.95
CA PRO A 91 -12.00 0.58 -4.61
C PRO A 91 -13.15 0.70 -3.60
N ALA A 92 -14.07 1.61 -3.86
CA ALA A 92 -15.19 1.86 -2.96
C ALA A 92 -16.06 0.60 -2.75
N ASP A 93 -16.65 0.45 -1.57
CA ASP A 93 -17.50 -0.70 -1.19
C ASP A 93 -18.66 -0.97 -2.16
N GLN A 94 -19.07 0.03 -2.93
CA GLN A 94 -20.15 -0.08 -3.92
C GLN A 94 -19.70 -0.74 -5.23
N THR A 95 -18.40 -0.97 -5.40
CA THR A 95 -17.85 -1.68 -6.57
C THR A 95 -18.02 -3.18 -6.41
N THR A 96 -18.06 -3.89 -7.53
CA THR A 96 -18.14 -5.37 -7.59
C THR A 96 -17.09 -6.01 -6.69
N ILE A 97 -17.41 -7.13 -6.05
CA ILE A 97 -16.45 -7.85 -5.20
C ILE A 97 -15.18 -8.21 -5.99
N HIS A 98 -15.34 -8.58 -7.26
CA HIS A 98 -14.24 -8.86 -8.17
C HIS A 98 -13.23 -7.70 -8.26
N LEU A 99 -13.70 -6.46 -8.49
CA LEU A 99 -12.83 -5.28 -8.56
C LEU A 99 -12.18 -4.96 -7.20
N ARG A 100 -12.88 -5.13 -6.08
CA ARG A 100 -12.29 -4.94 -4.75
C ARG A 100 -11.22 -6.00 -4.44
N ALA A 101 -11.45 -7.24 -4.84
CA ALA A 101 -10.48 -8.32 -4.70
C ALA A 101 -9.26 -8.12 -5.59
N CYS A 102 -9.43 -7.63 -6.83
CA CYS A 102 -8.32 -7.12 -7.64
C CYS A 102 -7.54 -6.04 -6.90
N GLY A 103 -8.22 -5.05 -6.31
CA GLY A 103 -7.58 -4.01 -5.50
C GLY A 103 -6.76 -4.58 -4.33
N VAL A 104 -7.28 -5.58 -3.62
CA VAL A 104 -6.55 -6.27 -2.54
C VAL A 104 -5.31 -7.00 -3.05
N ARG A 105 -5.42 -7.74 -4.17
CA ARG A 105 -4.29 -8.42 -4.81
C ARG A 105 -3.20 -7.41 -5.20
N ASP A 106 -3.57 -6.38 -5.95
CA ASP A 106 -2.67 -5.33 -6.44
C ASP A 106 -2.02 -4.57 -5.26
N TRP A 107 -2.77 -4.35 -4.17
CA TRP A 107 -2.25 -3.73 -2.95
C TRP A 107 -1.12 -4.57 -2.34
N CYS A 108 -1.31 -5.89 -2.23
CA CYS A 108 -0.29 -6.80 -1.71
C CYS A 108 0.95 -6.87 -2.62
N GLU A 109 0.76 -6.89 -3.94
CA GLU A 109 1.86 -6.82 -4.91
C GLU A 109 2.69 -5.55 -4.72
N GLY A 110 2.02 -4.40 -4.67
CA GLY A 110 2.66 -3.12 -4.38
C GLY A 110 3.43 -3.15 -3.06
N TYR A 111 2.81 -3.62 -1.97
CA TYR A 111 3.43 -3.67 -0.64
C TYR A 111 4.74 -4.47 -0.62
N LEU A 112 4.70 -5.67 -1.19
CA LEU A 112 5.88 -6.53 -1.27
C LEU A 112 6.95 -5.93 -2.16
N TYR A 113 6.55 -5.30 -3.27
CA TYR A 113 7.48 -4.60 -4.15
C TYR A 113 8.16 -3.43 -3.44
N GLY A 114 7.42 -2.61 -2.69
CA GLY A 114 7.97 -1.49 -1.93
C GLY A 114 8.92 -1.90 -0.82
N LEU A 115 8.61 -2.99 -0.11
CA LEU A 115 9.55 -3.58 0.86
C LEU A 115 10.86 -4.00 0.19
N GLY A 116 10.78 -4.68 -0.96
CA GLY A 116 11.96 -5.12 -1.71
C GLY A 116 12.78 -3.97 -2.30
N LEU A 117 12.11 -2.91 -2.77
CA LEU A 117 12.74 -1.73 -3.38
C LEU A 117 13.60 -0.95 -2.37
N ALA A 118 13.17 -0.88 -1.11
CA ALA A 118 13.93 -0.23 -0.04
C ALA A 118 15.22 -0.97 0.36
N GLY A 119 15.40 -2.21 -0.10
CA GLY A 119 16.54 -3.05 0.16
C GLY A 119 16.17 -4.34 0.89
N THR A 120 17.18 -5.14 1.23
CA THR A 120 16.96 -6.41 1.94
C THR A 120 16.48 -6.15 3.37
N VAL A 121 15.24 -6.53 3.66
CA VAL A 121 14.75 -6.65 5.03
C VAL A 121 15.57 -7.73 5.73
N ASP A 122 16.15 -7.39 6.88
CA ASP A 122 16.84 -8.38 7.71
C ASP A 122 15.78 -9.29 8.33
N ASP A 123 15.67 -10.53 7.85
CA ASP A 123 14.75 -11.54 8.37
C ASP A 123 14.88 -11.75 9.90
N SER A 124 16.05 -11.47 10.48
CA SER A 124 16.27 -11.57 11.93
C SER A 124 15.65 -10.41 12.72
N ALA A 125 15.31 -9.31 12.05
CA ALA A 125 14.57 -8.18 12.63
C ALA A 125 13.07 -8.48 12.79
N LEU A 126 12.56 -9.49 12.08
CA LEU A 126 11.14 -9.85 12.08
C LEU A 126 10.86 -11.08 12.94
N SER A 127 9.76 -11.02 13.69
CA SER A 127 9.21 -12.16 14.40
C SER A 127 8.77 -13.26 13.42
N GLN A 128 8.50 -14.45 13.96
CA GLN A 128 7.92 -15.52 13.14
C GLN A 128 6.58 -15.10 12.53
N ASN A 129 5.74 -14.42 13.31
CA ASN A 129 4.42 -13.97 12.86
C ASN A 129 4.53 -12.95 11.72
N ALA A 130 5.42 -11.96 11.82
CA ALA A 130 5.62 -11.00 10.75
C ALA A 130 6.13 -11.68 9.46
N ARG A 131 7.05 -12.64 9.59
CA ARG A 131 7.52 -13.44 8.43
C ARG A 131 6.43 -14.33 7.84
N GLU A 132 5.53 -14.87 8.65
CA GLU A 132 4.34 -15.61 8.18
C GLU A 132 3.40 -14.68 7.44
N SER A 133 3.07 -13.52 8.02
CA SER A 133 2.24 -12.52 7.37
C SER A 133 2.79 -12.10 6.01
N LEU A 134 4.09 -11.84 5.87
CA LEU A 134 4.69 -11.52 4.56
C LEU A 134 4.54 -12.64 3.53
N ARG A 135 4.57 -13.90 3.95
CA ARG A 135 4.30 -15.04 3.05
C ARG A 135 2.84 -15.07 2.65
N ASP A 136 1.92 -14.89 3.60
CA ASP A 136 0.49 -14.87 3.32
C ASP A 136 0.11 -13.71 2.38
N LEU A 137 0.71 -12.52 2.55
CA LEU A 137 0.57 -11.41 1.60
C LEU A 137 1.04 -11.79 0.20
N SER A 138 2.12 -12.57 0.08
CA SER A 138 2.59 -13.07 -1.22
C SER A 138 1.65 -14.09 -1.84
N GLU A 139 0.96 -14.90 -1.04
CA GLU A 139 -0.08 -15.82 -1.53
C GLU A 139 -1.32 -15.05 -1.99
N ILE A 140 -1.71 -14.01 -1.25
CA ILE A 140 -2.81 -13.10 -1.60
C ILE A 140 -2.53 -12.36 -2.91
N ALA A 141 -1.30 -11.85 -3.09
CA ALA A 141 -0.85 -11.24 -4.34
C ALA A 141 -0.97 -12.21 -5.55
N GLY A 142 -0.85 -13.51 -5.32
CA GLY A 142 -0.98 -14.53 -6.37
C GLY A 142 -2.40 -15.09 -6.57
N MET A 143 -3.42 -14.57 -5.87
CA MET A 143 -4.75 -15.17 -5.91
C MET A 143 -5.45 -14.93 -7.26
N ASN A 144 -6.21 -15.94 -7.71
CA ASN A 144 -7.13 -15.76 -8.84
C ASN A 144 -8.49 -15.26 -8.32
N VAL A 145 -8.92 -14.11 -8.81
CA VAL A 145 -10.17 -13.44 -8.41
C VAL A 145 -11.24 -13.48 -9.50
N ASP A 146 -10.96 -14.11 -10.65
CA ASP A 146 -11.87 -14.16 -11.80
C ASP A 146 -13.12 -15.02 -11.55
N THR A 147 -13.11 -15.83 -10.49
CA THR A 147 -14.20 -16.76 -10.15
C THR A 147 -15.15 -16.22 -9.08
N LEU A 148 -14.91 -15.03 -8.54
CA LEU A 148 -15.75 -14.43 -7.50
C LEU A 148 -17.13 -14.03 -8.06
N ASP A 149 -18.17 -14.19 -7.25
CA ASP A 149 -19.56 -13.89 -7.54
C ASP A 149 -20.04 -12.69 -6.70
N ASP A 150 -20.46 -11.61 -7.36
CA ASP A 150 -21.00 -10.40 -6.72
C ASP A 150 -22.24 -10.65 -5.83
N GLY A 151 -22.88 -11.83 -5.95
CA GLY A 151 -24.04 -12.21 -5.15
C GLY A 151 -23.75 -13.08 -3.92
N ASP A 152 -22.49 -13.46 -3.68
CA ASP A 152 -22.12 -14.39 -2.60
C ASP A 152 -21.72 -13.64 -1.32
N GLU A 153 -22.58 -13.73 -0.30
CA GLU A 153 -22.34 -13.10 1.01
C GLU A 153 -21.13 -13.71 1.74
N GLU A 154 -20.79 -14.99 1.51
CA GLU A 154 -19.63 -15.63 2.12
C GLU A 154 -18.32 -15.08 1.54
N GLU A 155 -18.30 -14.75 0.25
CA GLU A 155 -17.14 -14.14 -0.40
C GLU A 155 -16.93 -12.70 0.05
N GLU A 156 -17.99 -11.92 0.24
CA GLU A 156 -17.93 -10.56 0.80
C GLU A 156 -17.35 -10.58 2.22
N GLU A 157 -17.79 -11.52 3.07
CA GLU A 157 -17.25 -11.68 4.41
C GLU A 157 -15.77 -12.10 4.36
N ALA A 158 -15.40 -13.02 3.47
CA ALA A 158 -14.02 -13.45 3.30
C ALA A 158 -13.11 -12.28 2.87
N LEU A 159 -13.55 -11.44 1.92
CA LEU A 159 -12.78 -10.28 1.47
C LEU A 159 -12.58 -9.25 2.59
N MET A 160 -13.61 -9.00 3.42
CA MET A 160 -13.49 -8.16 4.60
C MET A 160 -12.45 -8.70 5.59
N GLN A 161 -12.48 -10.01 5.87
CA GLN A 161 -11.53 -10.65 6.77
C GLN A 161 -10.10 -10.59 6.24
N VAL A 162 -9.90 -10.83 4.93
CA VAL A 162 -8.59 -10.71 4.27
C VAL A 162 -8.08 -9.26 4.35
N THR A 163 -8.95 -8.28 4.10
CA THR A 163 -8.59 -6.86 4.19
C THR A 163 -8.13 -6.48 5.61
N GLU A 164 -8.84 -6.95 6.64
CA GLU A 164 -8.46 -6.72 8.03
C GLU A 164 -7.16 -7.45 8.42
N PHE A 165 -6.98 -8.68 7.94
CA PHE A 165 -5.73 -9.41 8.12
C PHE A 165 -4.54 -8.63 7.57
N ILE A 166 -4.63 -8.14 6.33
CA ILE A 166 -3.58 -7.34 5.69
C ILE A 166 -3.28 -6.09 6.52
N ARG A 167 -4.32 -5.38 6.97
CA ARG A 167 -4.19 -4.18 7.79
C ARG A 167 -3.37 -4.45 9.06
N VAL A 168 -3.70 -5.50 9.80
CA VAL A 168 -2.99 -5.88 11.04
C VAL A 168 -1.58 -6.37 10.74
N ALA A 169 -1.39 -7.18 9.69
CA ALA A 169 -0.10 -7.68 9.24
C ALA A 169 0.88 -6.53 8.92
N VAL A 170 0.42 -5.53 8.18
CA VAL A 170 1.23 -4.37 7.77
C VAL A 170 1.64 -3.53 8.96
N MET A 171 0.72 -3.31 9.91
CA MET A 171 1.01 -2.60 11.16
C MET A 171 2.06 -3.35 12.00
N LEU A 172 1.95 -4.67 12.11
CA LEU A 172 2.93 -5.50 12.81
C LEU A 172 4.32 -5.39 12.17
N VAL A 173 4.40 -5.57 10.84
CA VAL A 173 5.68 -5.47 10.10
C VAL A 173 6.27 -4.07 10.25
N HIS A 174 5.46 -3.01 10.15
CA HIS A 174 5.92 -1.64 10.35
C HIS A 174 6.50 -1.43 11.76
N GLU A 175 5.79 -1.88 12.80
CA GLU A 175 6.23 -1.74 14.19
C GLU A 175 7.57 -2.45 14.45
N GLU A 176 7.71 -3.68 13.99
CA GLU A 176 8.92 -4.48 14.19
C GLU A 176 10.13 -3.85 13.49
N LEU A 177 9.98 -3.44 12.23
CA LEU A 177 11.06 -2.80 11.47
C LEU A 177 11.42 -1.41 12.02
N ALA A 178 10.45 -0.64 12.50
CA ALA A 178 10.69 0.63 13.17
C ALA A 178 11.41 0.45 14.53
N GLY A 179 11.09 -0.61 15.27
CA GLY A 179 11.72 -0.96 16.54
C GLY A 179 13.21 -1.28 16.40
N THR A 180 13.60 -2.01 15.36
CA THR A 180 15.00 -2.35 15.07
C THR A 180 15.87 -1.09 14.85
N ARG A 181 15.30 -0.02 14.30
CA ARG A 181 15.99 1.27 14.07
C ARG A 181 16.39 1.97 15.37
N THR A 182 15.58 1.87 16.42
CA THR A 182 15.86 2.52 17.72
C THR A 182 16.99 1.82 18.47
N LEU A 183 17.22 0.53 18.20
CA LEU A 183 18.30 -0.25 18.83
C LEU A 183 19.67 -0.03 18.17
N HIS A 184 19.71 0.54 16.96
CA HIS A 184 20.94 0.74 16.16
C HIS A 184 21.35 2.23 16.01
N GLN A 185 20.73 3.15 16.76
CA GLN A 185 21.13 4.56 16.89
C GLN A 185 21.76 4.82 18.27
#